data_AF-A0A538EUC4-F1
#
_entry.id   AF-A0A538EUC4-F1
#
_cell.length_a   1.000
_cell.length_b   1.000
_cell.length_c   1.000
_cell.angle_alpha   90.00
_cell.angle_beta   90.00
_cell.angle_gamma   90.00
#
_symmetry.space_group_name_H-M   'P 1'
#
loop_
_entity.id
_entity.type
_entity.pdbx_description
1 polymer ?
#
loop_
_entity_poly.entity_id
_entity_poly.type
_entity_poly.pdbx_seq_one_letter_code
_entity_poly.pdbx_strand_id
1 'polypeptide(L)'
;SVEQLDEAVEAGPVAALQNRYSLLERAVEEDVLPRCRELGVSFIPYFPLSSGLLTGKYRRGQAPPPGSRLESRRDALSDKAFDRVERLEEFAAAHGRTLLELAIAGLASQPAVVSVIAGATSPEQVRENAAAADWELSEGELEELLRL
;
A
#
# COMPACT_ATOMS: atom_id res chain seq x y z
N SER A 1 11.57 -12.41 6.61
CA SER A 1 10.54 -13.47 6.67
C SER A 1 10.02 -13.57 8.11
N VAL A 2 9.03 -14.43 8.37
CA VAL A 2 8.62 -14.78 9.73
C VAL A 2 9.79 -15.34 10.55
N GLU A 3 10.55 -16.28 9.99
CA GLU A 3 11.72 -16.89 10.65
C GLU A 3 12.74 -15.84 11.13
N GLN A 4 13.08 -14.88 10.28
CA GLN A 4 14.02 -13.80 10.65
C GLN A 4 13.44 -12.83 11.69
N LEU A 5 12.12 -12.63 11.69
CA LEU A 5 11.46 -11.82 12.70
C LEU A 5 11.52 -12.53 14.06
N ASP A 6 11.28 -13.84 14.08
CA ASP A 6 11.34 -14.67 15.28
C ASP A 6 12.75 -14.69 15.88
N GLU A 7 13.77 -14.92 15.06
CA GLU A 7 15.17 -14.86 15.49
C GLU A 7 15.52 -13.48 16.08
N ALA A 8 15.05 -12.40 15.45
CA ALA A 8 15.33 -11.04 15.90
C ALA A 8 14.70 -10.71 17.26
N VAL A 9 13.46 -11.15 17.51
CA VAL A 9 12.80 -10.91 18.81
C VAL A 9 13.37 -11.75 19.94
N GLU A 10 13.93 -12.93 19.63
CA GLU A 10 14.70 -13.73 20.60
C GLU A 10 16.02 -13.04 20.99
N ALA A 11 16.67 -12.39 20.02
CA ALA A 11 17.91 -11.65 20.25
C ALA A 11 17.71 -10.33 21.03
N GLY A 12 16.53 -9.72 20.96
CA GLY A 12 16.19 -8.52 21.73
C GLY A 12 14.92 -7.80 21.26
N PRO A 13 14.56 -6.67 21.88
CA PRO A 13 13.35 -5.94 21.53
C PRO A 13 13.36 -5.42 20.09
N VAL A 14 12.35 -5.79 19.30
CA VAL A 14 12.11 -5.27 17.95
C VAL A 14 10.90 -4.33 18.00
N ALA A 15 11.11 -3.04 17.74
CA ALA A 15 10.02 -2.06 17.79
C ALA A 15 9.14 -2.11 16.53
N ALA A 16 9.77 -2.24 15.36
CA ALA A 16 9.05 -2.25 14.08
C ALA A 16 9.75 -3.11 13.03
N LEU A 17 8.95 -3.67 12.12
CA LEU A 17 9.37 -4.34 10.90
C LEU A 17 8.98 -3.49 9.68
N GLN A 18 9.91 -3.33 8.74
CA GLN A 18 9.68 -2.59 7.51
C GLN A 18 9.83 -3.49 6.28
N ASN A 19 8.70 -3.92 5.71
CA ASN A 19 8.66 -4.78 4.52
C ASN A 19 7.88 -4.13 3.36
N ARG A 20 8.04 -4.70 2.16
CA ARG A 20 7.29 -4.27 0.98
C ARG A 20 5.83 -4.63 1.18
N TYR A 21 4.95 -3.66 1.04
CA TYR A 21 3.52 -3.91 1.09
C TYR A 21 2.76 -2.80 0.36
N SER A 22 1.85 -3.20 -0.53
CA SER A 22 0.92 -2.33 -1.24
C SER A 22 -0.34 -3.12 -1.58
N LEU A 23 -1.42 -2.45 -2.00
CA LEU A 23 -2.62 -3.16 -2.46
C LEU A 23 -2.40 -4.04 -3.70
N LEU A 24 -1.24 -3.92 -4.37
CA LEU A 24 -0.83 -4.80 -5.47
C LEU A 24 0.17 -5.90 -5.07
N GLU A 25 0.80 -5.78 -3.90
CA GLU A 25 1.82 -6.70 -3.37
C GLU A 25 1.49 -7.00 -1.92
N ARG A 26 0.77 -8.10 -1.70
CA ARG A 26 0.05 -8.40 -0.44
C ARG A 26 0.56 -9.66 0.27
N ALA A 27 1.69 -10.22 -0.17
CA ALA A 27 2.23 -11.48 0.38
C ALA A 27 2.41 -11.44 1.91
N VAL A 28 2.76 -10.28 2.49
CA VAL A 28 2.93 -10.11 3.93
C VAL A 28 1.65 -10.31 4.75
N GLU A 29 0.46 -10.27 4.13
CA GLU A 29 -0.82 -10.51 4.81
C GLU A 29 -0.99 -11.96 5.23
N GLU A 30 -0.32 -12.91 4.56
CA GLU A 30 -0.45 -14.34 4.82
C GLU A 30 0.26 -14.78 6.11
N ASP A 31 1.42 -14.18 6.41
CA ASP A 31 2.32 -14.68 7.45
C ASP A 31 2.93 -13.57 8.32
N VAL A 32 3.54 -12.55 7.71
CA VAL A 32 4.32 -11.52 8.41
C VAL A 32 3.44 -10.58 9.22
N LEU A 33 2.34 -10.07 8.66
CA LEU A 33 1.42 -9.17 9.36
C LEU A 33 0.74 -9.86 10.56
N PRO A 34 0.18 -11.08 10.43
CA PRO A 34 -0.28 -11.85 11.58
C PRO A 34 0.81 -12.02 12.65
N ARG A 35 2.04 -12.37 12.24
CA ARG A 35 3.13 -12.57 13.18
C ARG A 35 3.53 -11.28 13.92
N CYS A 36 3.58 -10.15 13.22
CA CYS A 36 3.80 -8.84 13.82
C CYS A 36 2.75 -8.55 14.91
N ARG A 37 1.47 -8.86 14.67
CA ARG A 37 0.39 -8.69 15.66
C ARG A 37 0.58 -9.59 16.87
N GLU A 38 0.92 -10.86 16.67
CA GLU A 38 1.17 -11.81 17.76
C GLU A 38 2.33 -11.38 18.66
N LEU A 39 3.40 -10.86 18.06
CA LEU A 39 4.62 -10.43 18.76
C LEU A 39 4.52 -9.00 19.32
N GLY A 40 3.45 -8.26 19.01
CA GLY A 40 3.35 -6.84 19.35
C GLY A 40 4.37 -5.95 18.63
N VAL A 41 4.89 -6.39 17.48
CA VAL A 41 5.84 -5.64 16.64
C VAL A 41 5.06 -4.78 15.67
N SER A 42 5.37 -3.49 15.60
CA SER A 42 4.72 -2.58 14.65
C SER A 42 5.14 -2.90 13.21
N PHE A 43 4.23 -2.73 12.25
CA PHE A 43 4.55 -2.87 10.83
C PHE A 43 4.56 -1.51 10.14
N ILE A 44 5.55 -1.29 9.27
CA ILE A 44 5.66 -0.08 8.45
C ILE A 44 5.87 -0.51 6.99
N PRO A 45 4.90 -0.33 6.08
CA PRO A 45 5.04 -0.68 4.69
C PRO A 45 5.97 0.30 3.96
N TYR A 46 6.90 -0.24 3.17
CA TYR A 46 7.56 0.52 2.12
C TYR A 46 6.96 0.17 0.75
N PHE A 47 7.14 1.10 -0.21
CA PHE A 47 6.59 1.00 -1.57
C PHE A 47 5.04 1.00 -1.68
N PRO A 48 4.29 1.74 -0.84
CA PRO A 48 2.83 1.62 -0.77
C PRO A 48 2.12 2.02 -2.07
N LEU A 49 2.72 2.92 -2.86
CA LEU A 49 2.13 3.44 -4.11
C LEU A 49 2.57 2.68 -5.36
N SER A 50 3.36 1.60 -5.26
CA SER A 50 3.77 0.76 -6.41
C SER A 50 4.38 1.54 -7.58
N SER A 51 5.47 2.28 -7.31
CA SER A 51 6.09 3.23 -8.27
C SER A 51 5.18 4.37 -8.76
N GLY A 52 4.04 4.58 -8.10
CA GLY A 52 3.00 5.53 -8.48
C GLY A 52 1.86 4.90 -9.27
N LEU A 53 1.84 3.57 -9.45
CA LEU A 53 0.74 2.88 -10.13
C LEU A 53 -0.59 3.09 -9.40
N LEU A 54 -0.54 3.20 -8.07
CA LEU A 54 -1.69 3.45 -7.21
C LEU A 54 -1.99 4.95 -6.99
N THR A 55 -1.57 5.85 -7.89
CA THR A 55 -1.88 7.29 -7.79
C THR A 55 -2.86 7.78 -8.85
N GLY A 56 -3.39 6.89 -9.70
CA GLY A 56 -4.34 7.24 -10.77
C GLY A 56 -3.72 7.94 -11.99
N LYS A 57 -2.39 8.12 -12.03
CA LYS A 57 -1.69 8.83 -13.12
C LYS A 57 -1.36 7.96 -14.34
N TYR A 58 -1.53 6.65 -14.23
CA TYR A 58 -1.29 5.69 -15.30
C TYR A 58 -2.62 5.14 -15.79
N ARG A 59 -2.77 5.01 -17.11
CA ARG A 59 -4.00 4.52 -17.75
C ARG A 59 -3.66 3.42 -18.75
N ARG A 60 -4.51 2.40 -18.82
CA ARG A 60 -4.38 1.31 -19.79
C ARG A 60 -4.37 1.87 -21.21
N GLY A 61 -3.47 1.34 -22.05
CA GLY A 61 -3.33 1.77 -23.44
C GLY A 61 -2.72 3.17 -23.64
N GLN A 62 -2.36 3.88 -22.58
CA GLN A 62 -1.70 5.17 -22.67
C GLN A 62 -0.21 5.06 -22.35
N ALA A 63 0.59 5.93 -22.98
CA ALA A 63 1.99 6.05 -22.63
C ALA A 63 2.12 6.63 -21.19
N PRO A 64 3.00 6.07 -20.35
CA PRO A 64 3.37 6.66 -19.07
C PRO A 64 3.74 8.14 -19.17
N PRO A 65 3.36 8.97 -18.18
CA PRO A 65 3.80 10.36 -18.15
C PRO A 65 5.33 10.46 -18.22
N PRO A 66 5.88 11.41 -19.00
CA PRO A 66 7.32 11.66 -19.08
C PRO A 66 7.93 11.93 -17.71
N GLY A 67 9.14 11.43 -17.45
CA GLY A 67 9.85 11.56 -16.18
C GLY A 67 9.26 10.72 -15.05
N SER A 68 8.23 9.91 -15.31
CA SER A 68 7.63 9.05 -14.28
C SER A 68 8.43 7.77 -14.08
N ARG A 69 8.35 7.17 -12.88
CA ARG A 69 9.13 5.96 -12.53
C ARG A 69 8.89 4.75 -13.44
N LEU A 70 7.69 4.64 -14.02
CA LEU A 70 7.32 3.56 -14.94
C LEU A 70 7.54 3.94 -16.42
N GLU A 71 8.17 5.08 -16.68
CA GLU A 71 8.63 5.41 -18.02
C GLU A 71 9.74 4.45 -18.50
N SER A 72 10.59 3.96 -17.61
CA SER A 72 11.66 3.00 -17.94
C SER A 72 11.33 1.55 -17.55
N ARG A 73 10.19 1.31 -16.88
CA ARG A 73 9.73 -0.01 -16.41
C ARG A 73 8.29 -0.30 -16.84
N ARG A 74 8.12 -0.56 -18.15
CA ARG A 74 6.82 -0.87 -18.78
C ARG A 74 6.27 -2.24 -18.41
N ASP A 75 7.13 -3.16 -17.99
CA ASP A 75 6.78 -4.51 -17.52
C ASP A 75 5.82 -4.49 -16.33
N ALA A 76 5.93 -3.48 -15.45
CA ALA A 76 5.00 -3.28 -14.34
C ALA A 76 3.59 -2.84 -14.78
N LEU A 77 3.41 -2.40 -16.03
CA LEU A 77 2.14 -1.94 -16.60
C LEU A 77 1.46 -3.06 -17.41
N SER A 78 1.31 -4.22 -16.77
CA SER A 78 0.62 -5.38 -17.37
C SER A 78 -0.90 -5.24 -17.29
N ASP A 79 -1.63 -5.97 -18.15
CA ASP A 79 -3.09 -6.00 -18.09
C ASP A 79 -3.60 -6.47 -16.73
N LYS A 80 -2.96 -7.49 -16.13
CA LYS A 80 -3.29 -7.97 -14.79
C LYS A 80 -3.15 -6.89 -13.72
N ALA A 81 -2.12 -6.04 -13.83
CA ALA A 81 -1.92 -4.94 -12.90
C ALA A 81 -3.02 -3.88 -13.08
N PHE A 82 -3.38 -3.55 -14.31
CA PHE A 82 -4.49 -2.63 -14.59
C PHE A 82 -5.85 -3.19 -14.17
N ASP A 83 -6.13 -4.48 -14.35
CA ASP A 83 -7.39 -5.10 -13.89
C ASP A 83 -7.58 -4.88 -12.39
N ARG A 84 -6.50 -4.99 -11.62
CA ARG A 84 -6.53 -4.77 -10.18
C ARG A 84 -6.63 -3.28 -9.82
N VAL A 85 -5.87 -2.43 -10.51
CA VAL A 85 -5.94 -0.97 -10.31
C VAL A 85 -7.35 -0.45 -10.60
N GLU A 86 -7.97 -0.86 -11.70
CA GLU A 86 -9.31 -0.40 -12.11
C GLU A 86 -10.37 -0.80 -11.07
N ARG A 87 -10.31 -2.02 -10.51
CA ARG A 87 -11.20 -2.44 -9.40
C ARG A 87 -10.98 -1.62 -8.13
N LEU A 88 -9.74 -1.28 -7.80
CA LEU A 88 -9.42 -0.42 -6.67
C LEU A 88 -9.89 1.02 -6.90
N GLU A 89 -9.80 1.51 -8.13
CA GLU A 89 -10.31 2.83 -8.53
C GLU A 89 -11.83 2.89 -8.41
N GLU A 90 -12.54 1.86 -8.86
CA GLU A 90 -14.00 1.74 -8.70
C GLU A 90 -14.40 1.74 -7.23
N PHE A 91 -13.71 0.95 -6.39
CA PHE A 91 -13.95 0.94 -4.95
C PHE A 91 -13.72 2.31 -4.31
N ALA A 92 -12.61 2.98 -4.64
CA ALA A 92 -12.34 4.32 -4.12
C ALA A 92 -13.41 5.33 -4.54
N ALA A 93 -13.80 5.31 -5.83
CA ALA A 93 -14.81 6.20 -6.38
C ALA A 93 -16.19 5.99 -5.73
N ALA A 94 -16.57 4.74 -5.42
CA ALA A 94 -17.81 4.43 -4.72
C ALA A 94 -17.88 5.07 -3.31
N HIS A 95 -16.73 5.32 -2.70
CA HIS A 95 -16.60 5.98 -1.40
C HIS A 95 -16.29 7.49 -1.51
N GLY A 96 -16.33 8.05 -2.73
CA GLY A 96 -16.04 9.47 -2.98
C GLY A 96 -14.57 9.85 -2.75
N ARG A 97 -13.65 8.88 -2.86
CA ARG A 97 -12.22 9.02 -2.57
C ARG A 97 -11.37 8.68 -3.78
N THR A 98 -10.10 9.08 -3.74
CA THR A 98 -9.12 8.81 -4.79
C THR A 98 -8.41 7.47 -4.58
N LEU A 99 -7.83 6.92 -5.66
CA LEU A 99 -6.99 5.73 -5.58
C LEU A 99 -5.78 5.93 -4.65
N LEU A 100 -5.20 7.13 -4.66
CA LEU A 100 -4.07 7.48 -3.80
C LEU A 100 -4.46 7.40 -2.33
N GLU A 101 -5.62 7.99 -1.97
CA GLU A 101 -6.15 7.89 -0.62
C GLU A 101 -6.39 6.44 -0.23
N LEU A 102 -7.05 5.63 -1.09
CA LEU A 102 -7.28 4.21 -0.82
C LEU A 102 -5.98 3.43 -0.58
N ALA A 103 -4.95 3.70 -1.39
CA ALA A 103 -3.67 3.01 -1.30
C ALA A 103 -2.93 3.27 0.01
N ILE A 104 -3.13 4.44 0.64
CA ILE A 104 -2.52 4.77 1.93
C ILE A 104 -3.47 4.37 3.06
N ALA A 105 -4.72 4.79 3.01
CA ALA A 105 -5.76 4.53 4.01
C ALA A 105 -6.00 3.03 4.21
N GLY A 106 -6.07 2.24 3.13
CA GLY A 106 -6.27 0.80 3.20
C GLY A 106 -5.11 0.08 3.89
N LEU A 107 -3.87 0.53 3.68
CA LEU A 107 -2.71 -0.02 4.40
C LEU A 107 -2.70 0.44 5.86
N ALA A 108 -3.01 1.71 6.12
CA ALA A 108 -3.09 2.26 7.48
C ALA A 108 -4.22 1.63 8.31
N SER A 109 -5.27 1.11 7.65
CA SER A 109 -6.38 0.40 8.30
C SER A 109 -6.03 -1.04 8.68
N GLN A 110 -4.87 -1.56 8.26
CA GLN A 110 -4.41 -2.87 8.68
C GLN A 110 -3.99 -2.85 10.16
N PRO A 111 -4.49 -3.76 11.01
CA PRO A 111 -4.29 -3.63 12.45
C PRO A 111 -2.83 -3.66 12.96
N ALA A 112 -1.89 -4.23 12.20
CA ALA A 112 -0.47 -4.22 12.57
C ALA A 112 0.27 -2.97 12.07
N VAL A 113 -0.33 -2.21 11.15
CA VAL A 113 0.31 -1.08 10.48
C VAL A 113 0.13 0.18 11.31
N VAL A 114 1.23 0.79 11.73
CA VAL A 114 1.21 2.00 12.57
C VAL A 114 1.47 3.29 11.79
N SER A 115 2.00 3.17 10.58
CA SER A 115 2.35 4.29 9.71
C SER A 115 2.59 3.76 8.30
N VAL A 116 2.49 4.62 7.27
CA VAL A 116 2.74 4.29 5.86
C VAL A 116 3.80 5.22 5.29
N ILE A 117 4.87 4.67 4.71
CA ILE A 117 5.95 5.50 4.12
C ILE A 117 5.65 5.75 2.65
N ALA A 118 4.99 6.87 2.36
CA ALA A 118 4.73 7.34 1.01
C ALA A 118 5.75 8.40 0.56
N GLY A 119 6.44 8.14 -0.54
CA GLY A 119 7.43 9.07 -1.11
C GLY A 119 6.75 10.22 -1.87
N ALA A 120 7.33 11.42 -1.77
CA ALA A 120 6.89 12.63 -2.48
C ALA A 120 8.11 13.40 -3.02
N THR A 121 7.94 14.09 -4.14
CA THR A 121 8.96 14.97 -4.76
C THR A 121 8.51 16.42 -4.83
N SER A 122 7.30 16.74 -4.35
CA SER A 122 6.78 18.10 -4.24
C SER A 122 6.01 18.26 -2.92
N PRO A 123 5.88 19.50 -2.41
CA PRO A 123 5.05 19.77 -1.24
C PRO A 123 3.57 19.37 -1.44
N GLU A 124 3.07 19.44 -2.67
CA GLU A 124 1.68 19.08 -2.95
C GLU A 124 1.43 17.58 -2.75
N GLN A 125 2.34 16.73 -3.23
CA GLN A 125 2.24 15.28 -2.99
C GLN A 125 2.31 14.92 -1.50
N VAL A 126 3.01 15.72 -0.69
CA VAL A 126 3.00 15.54 0.77
C VAL A 126 1.60 15.81 1.33
N ARG A 127 0.91 16.86 0.86
CA ARG A 127 -0.46 17.17 1.28
C ARG A 127 -1.46 16.11 0.81
N GLU A 128 -1.35 15.67 -0.43
CA GLU A 128 -2.19 14.59 -0.99
C GLU A 128 -2.02 13.29 -0.18
N ASN A 129 -0.77 12.90 0.13
CA ASN A 129 -0.51 11.72 0.95
C ASN A 129 -1.06 11.88 2.38
N ALA A 130 -0.96 13.08 2.97
CA ALA A 130 -1.47 13.34 4.31
C ALA A 130 -3.00 13.32 4.38
N ALA A 131 -3.70 13.78 3.33
CA ALA A 131 -5.16 13.75 3.25
C ALA A 131 -5.74 12.32 3.30
N ALA A 132 -4.94 11.31 2.94
CA ALA A 132 -5.35 9.91 3.07
C ALA A 132 -5.59 9.47 4.52
N ALA A 133 -5.01 10.17 5.51
CA ALA A 133 -5.28 9.91 6.92
C ALA A 133 -6.71 10.27 7.34
N ASP A 134 -7.42 11.08 6.55
CA ASP A 134 -8.83 11.44 6.82
C ASP A 134 -9.81 10.33 6.42
N TRP A 135 -9.32 9.18 5.93
CA TRP A 135 -10.14 8.02 5.60
C TRP A 135 -9.73 6.82 6.45
N GLU A 136 -10.48 6.60 7.53
CA GLU A 136 -10.41 5.36 8.31
C GLU A 136 -11.43 4.38 7.73
N LEU A 137 -10.98 3.27 7.14
CA LEU A 137 -11.89 2.25 6.63
C LEU A 137 -12.49 1.50 7.82
N SER A 138 -13.81 1.32 7.78
CA SER A 138 -14.50 0.38 8.66
C SER A 138 -14.02 -1.05 8.42
N GLU A 139 -14.25 -1.93 9.39
CA GLU A 139 -13.94 -3.36 9.26
C GLU A 139 -14.58 -3.97 8.00
N GLY A 140 -15.83 -3.58 7.70
CA GLY A 140 -16.54 -4.04 6.50
C GLY A 140 -15.91 -3.56 5.19
N GLU A 141 -15.52 -2.28 5.11
CA GLU A 141 -14.82 -1.72 3.95
C GLU A 141 -13.45 -2.38 3.75
N LEU A 142 -12.71 -2.60 4.85
CA LEU A 142 -11.41 -3.28 4.80
C LEU A 142 -11.57 -4.73 4.33
N GLU A 143 -12.55 -5.47 4.84
CA GLU A 143 -12.84 -6.82 4.37
C GLU A 143 -13.20 -6.86 2.87
N GLU A 144 -14.01 -5.91 2.40
CA GLU A 144 -14.35 -5.79 0.99
C GLU A 144 -13.12 -5.49 0.14
N LEU A 145 -12.31 -4.49 0.54
CA LEU A 145 -11.06 -4.13 -0.10
C LEU A 145 -10.12 -5.34 -0.24
N LEU A 146 -10.01 -6.15 0.82
CA LEU A 146 -9.10 -7.30 0.82
C LEU A 146 -9.56 -8.44 -0.10
N ARG A 147 -10.83 -8.45 -0.54
CA ARG A 147 -11.34 -9.39 -1.55
C ARG A 147 -11.09 -8.92 -3.00
N LEU A 148 -10.60 -7.69 -3.20
CA LEU A 148 -10.23 -7.16 -4.51
C LEU A 148 -8.87 -7.68 -5.01
#